data_AF-A0A7V5KV48-F1
#
_entry.id   AF-A0A7V5KV48-F1
#
_cell.length_a   1.000
_cell.length_b   1.000
_cell.length_c   1.000
_cell.angle_alpha   90.00
_cell.angle_beta   90.00
_cell.angle_gamma   90.00
#
_symmetry.space_group_name_H-M   'P 1'
#
loop_
_entity.id
_entity.type
_entity.pdbx_description
1 polymer ?
#
loop_
_entity_poly.entity_id
_entity_poly.type
_entity_poly.pdbx_seq_one_letter_code
_entity_poly.pdbx_strand_id
1 'polypeptide(L)' 'QATRIALAYELQIVDKIHLEPHDQTMDMIITENNVYTCRRS' A
#
# COMPACT_ATOMS: atom_id res chain seq x y z
N GLN A 1 1.18 14.31 11.33
CA GLN A 1 0.99 12.89 10.96
C GLN A 1 2.21 12.45 10.16
N ALA A 2 2.72 11.23 10.36
CA ALA A 2 3.86 10.71 9.61
C ALA A 2 3.41 9.98 8.34
N THR A 3 4.22 10.07 7.28
CA THR A 3 4.02 9.32 6.02
C THR A 3 4.24 7.83 6.25
N ARG A 4 3.28 7.01 5.85
CA ARG A 4 3.35 5.54 5.98
C ARG A 4 3.73 4.92 4.65
N ILE A 5 4.92 4.32 4.60
CA ILE A 5 5.47 3.68 3.42
C ILE A 5 5.63 2.19 3.70
N ALA A 6 4.98 1.36 2.89
CA ALA A 6 5.18 -0.09 2.93
C ALA A 6 6.27 -0.51 1.94
N LEU A 7 7.08 -1.47 2.35
CA LEU A 7 7.96 -2.21 1.47
C LEU A 7 7.33 -3.57 1.20
N ALA A 8 7.26 -3.97 -0.05
CA ALA A 8 6.67 -5.23 -0.48
C ALA A 8 7.39 -5.77 -1.71
N TYR A 9 7.21 -7.05 -2.01
CA TYR A 9 7.54 -7.58 -3.33
C TYR A 9 6.43 -7.26 -4.34
N GLU A 10 6.77 -7.14 -5.61
CA GLU A 10 5.78 -6.94 -6.68
C GLU A 10 4.72 -8.05 -6.70
N LEU A 11 5.12 -9.29 -6.37
CA LEU A 11 4.23 -10.44 -6.24
C LEU A 11 3.13 -10.26 -5.18
N GLN A 12 3.34 -9.40 -4.17
CA GLN A 12 2.36 -9.14 -3.11
C GLN A 12 1.31 -8.09 -3.52
N ILE A 13 1.50 -7.40 -4.65
CA ILE A 13 0.54 -6.44 -5.18
C ILE A 13 -0.60 -7.20 -5.86
N VAL A 14 -1.83 -6.86 -5.46
CA VAL A 14 -3.07 -7.44 -6.01
C VAL A 14 -4.09 -6.34 -6.28
N ASP A 15 -5.00 -6.57 -7.21
CA ASP A 15 -6.00 -5.57 -7.62
C ASP A 15 -6.93 -5.13 -6.49
N LYS A 16 -7.27 -6.05 -5.57
CA LYS A 16 -8.16 -5.78 -4.45
C LYS A 16 -7.86 -6.68 -3.25
N ILE A 17 -7.97 -6.10 -2.06
CA ILE A 17 -8.00 -6.81 -0.79
C ILE A 17 -9.35 -6.61 -0.08
N HIS A 18 -9.68 -7.51 0.83
CA HIS A 18 -10.72 -7.24 1.81
C HIS A 18 -10.17 -6.24 2.85
N LEU A 19 -10.96 -5.23 3.20
CA LEU A 19 -10.61 -4.25 4.23
C LEU A 19 -11.53 -4.46 5.43
N GLU A 20 -10.94 -4.62 6.60
CA GLU A 20 -11.64 -4.66 7.88
C GLU A 20 -11.59 -3.30 8.59
N PRO A 21 -12.52 -3.01 9.53
CA PRO A 21 -12.60 -1.69 10.16
C PRO A 21 -11.34 -1.25 10.92
N HIS A 22 -10.48 -2.19 11.29
CA HIS A 22 -9.25 -1.94 12.03
C HIS A 22 -8.00 -1.86 11.14
N ASP A 23 -8.15 -2.05 9.84
CA ASP A 23 -7.04 -1.94 8.89
C ASP A 23 -6.61 -0.49 8.71
N GLN A 24 -5.29 -0.29 8.62
CA GLN A 24 -4.71 1.01 8.38
C GLN A 24 -4.12 1.10 6.98
N THR A 25 -4.58 2.08 6.20
CA THR A 25 -4.08 2.32 4.84
C THR A 25 -2.71 2.99 4.83
N MET A 26 -1.90 2.62 3.84
CA MET A 26 -0.60 3.22 3.56
C MET A 26 -0.74 4.44 2.66
N ASP A 27 0.24 5.34 2.71
CA ASP A 27 0.31 6.48 1.80
C ASP A 27 1.14 6.14 0.53
N MET A 28 2.05 5.16 0.63
CA MET A 28 2.85 4.64 -0.48
C MET A 28 3.24 3.18 -0.28
N ILE A 29 3.43 2.45 -1.38
CA ILE A 29 4.04 1.11 -1.41
C ILE A 29 5.22 1.14 -2.38
N ILE A 30 6.38 0.62 -1.96
CA ILE A 30 7.58 0.49 -2.79
C ILE A 30 7.89 -0.99 -2.97
N THR A 31 8.07 -1.40 -4.23
CA THR A 31 8.50 -2.75 -4.60
C THR A 31 9.84 -2.72 -5.31
N GLU A 32 10.37 -3.89 -5.65
CA GLU A 32 11.56 -4.01 -6.49
C GLU A 32 11.36 -3.47 -7.92
N ASN A 33 10.11 -3.32 -8.37
CA ASN A 33 9.78 -2.94 -9.74
C ASN A 33 9.07 -1.57 -9.86
N ASN A 34 8.40 -1.08 -8.81
CA ASN A 34 7.53 0.09 -8.90
C ASN A 34 7.35 0.88 -7.58
N VAL A 35 6.81 2.10 -7.71
CA VAL A 35 6.38 2.95 -6.60
C VAL A 35 4.90 3.30 -6.77
N TYR A 36 4.06 2.82 -5.84
CA TYR A 36 2.62 3.05 -5.82
C TYR A 36 2.28 4.21 -4.88
N THR A 37 1.73 5.30 -5.40
CA THR A 37 1.16 6.38 -4.58
C THR A 37 -0.30 6.07 -4.25
N CYS A 38 -0.59 5.78 -2.98
CA CYS A 38 -1.92 5.41 -2.51
C CYS A 38 -2.71 6.68 -2.15
N ARG A 39 -3.38 7.26 -3.15
CA ARG A 39 -4.24 8.44 -2.91
C ARG A 39 -5.53 8.01 -2.21
N ARG A 40 -5.91 8.72 -1.15
CA ARG A 40 -7.24 8.59 -0.54
C ARG A 40 -8.26 9.19 -1.51
N SER A 41 -9.16 8.36 -2.03
CA SER A 41 -10.40 8.75 -2.72
C SER A 41 -11.54 8.88 -1.73
#